data_AF-A0A7D9DIB0-F1
#
_entry.id   AF-A0A7D9DIB0-F1
#
_cell.length_a   1.000
_cell.length_b   1.000
_cell.length_c   1.000
_cell.angle_alpha   90.00
_cell.angle_beta   90.00
_cell.angle_gamma   90.00
#
_symmetry.space_group_name_H-M   'P 1'
#
loop_
_entity.id
_entity.type
_entity.pdbx_description
1 polymer ?
#
loop_
_entity_poly.entity_id
_entity_poly.type
_entity_poly.pdbx_seq_one_letter_code
_entity_poly.pdbx_strand_id
1 'polypeptide(L)'
;MPDTCDVVIQIWKKFQELYKIITTDNTSTDTSGNYFEMAREWINLFTSLRRTSIHSGYKRAAVTPYMHSLVYHVPRFMQLYQSVKVFTGQGVEKNNDVARSVILRKSNKKNPASDVLQLEFR
;
A
#
# COMPACT_ATOMS: atom_id res chain seq x y z
N MET A 1 -8.83 -28.30 12.84
CA MET A 1 -8.11 -27.07 12.46
C MET A 1 -8.75 -26.59 11.17
N PRO A 2 -9.06 -25.29 10.99
CA PRO A 2 -9.41 -24.77 9.67
C PRO A 2 -8.32 -25.21 8.69
N ASP A 3 -8.68 -25.55 7.46
CA ASP A 3 -7.68 -25.84 6.44
C ASP A 3 -6.77 -24.61 6.31
N THR A 4 -5.46 -24.81 6.30
CA THR A 4 -4.50 -23.71 6.11
C THR A 4 -4.83 -22.93 4.84
N CYS A 5 -5.33 -23.61 3.80
CA CYS A 5 -5.81 -22.98 2.58
C CYS A 5 -6.88 -21.91 2.86
N ASP A 6 -7.89 -22.24 3.67
CA ASP A 6 -8.99 -21.34 4.01
C ASP A 6 -8.50 -20.10 4.77
N VAL A 7 -7.56 -20.29 5.70
CA VAL A 7 -6.97 -19.19 6.48
C VAL A 7 -6.17 -18.26 5.57
N VAL A 8 -5.37 -18.81 4.64
CA VAL A 8 -4.62 -17.99 3.67
C VAL A 8 -5.56 -17.21 2.76
N ILE A 9 -6.63 -17.83 2.26
CA ILE A 9 -7.66 -17.14 1.48
C ILE A 9 -8.27 -16.00 2.30
N GLN A 10 -8.57 -16.25 3.58
CA GLN A 10 -9.15 -15.24 4.46
C GLN A 10 -8.20 -14.08 4.74
N ILE A 11 -6.90 -14.32 4.90
CA ILE A 11 -5.87 -13.28 5.04
C ILE A 11 -5.91 -12.33 3.84
N TRP A 12 -5.95 -12.87 2.62
CA TRP A 12 -5.97 -12.06 1.40
C TRP A 12 -7.30 -11.30 1.21
N LYS A 13 -8.44 -11.91 1.55
CA LYS A 13 -9.75 -11.24 1.51
C LYS A 13 -9.81 -10.06 2.49
N LYS A 14 -9.40 -10.27 3.75
CA LYS A 14 -9.31 -9.18 4.75
C LYS A 14 -8.32 -8.10 4.32
N PHE A 15 -7.19 -8.48 3.72
CA PHE A 15 -6.25 -7.50 3.17
C PHE A 15 -6.87 -6.66 2.06
N GLN A 16 -7.64 -7.27 1.15
CA GLN A 16 -8.34 -6.57 0.09
C GLN A 16 -9.34 -5.54 0.62
N GLU A 17 -10.06 -5.86 1.70
CA GLU A 17 -10.97 -4.91 2.37
C GLU A 17 -10.21 -3.70 2.91
N LEU A 18 -9.11 -3.93 3.64
CA LEU A 18 -8.24 -2.85 4.12
C LEU A 18 -7.71 -1.99 2.97
N TYR A 19 -7.25 -2.64 1.89
CA TYR A 19 -6.71 -1.94 0.72
C TYR A 19 -7.76 -1.02 0.07
N LYS A 20 -9.00 -1.50 -0.11
CA LYS A 20 -10.10 -0.68 -0.65
C LYS A 20 -10.29 0.60 0.15
N ILE A 21 -10.29 0.51 1.48
CA ILE A 21 -10.48 1.66 2.37
C ILE A 21 -9.36 2.69 2.14
N ILE A 22 -8.10 2.26 2.10
CA ILE A 22 -6.93 3.15 1.92
C ILE A 22 -6.94 3.84 0.56
N THR A 23 -7.45 3.17 -0.47
CA THR A 23 -7.53 3.69 -1.84
C THR A 23 -8.77 4.56 -2.11
N THR A 24 -9.59 4.82 -1.09
CA THR A 24 -10.78 5.68 -1.22
C THR A 24 -10.43 7.13 -0.87
N ASP A 25 -11.01 8.09 -1.61
CA ASP A 25 -10.63 9.51 -1.52
C ASP A 25 -11.10 10.19 -0.23
N ASN A 26 -12.16 9.71 0.42
CA ASN A 26 -12.71 10.31 1.63
C ASN A 26 -13.07 9.23 2.66
N THR A 27 -12.45 9.27 3.84
CA THR A 27 -12.84 8.42 4.97
C THR A 27 -13.33 9.29 6.11
N SER A 28 -14.49 8.94 6.68
CA SER A 28 -15.03 9.64 7.86
C SER A 28 -14.22 9.27 9.11
N THR A 29 -14.32 10.05 10.17
CA THR A 29 -13.68 9.75 11.47
C THR A 29 -14.08 8.37 12.02
N ASP A 30 -15.34 7.96 11.88
CA ASP A 30 -15.83 6.63 12.28
C ASP A 30 -15.18 5.49 11.47
N THR A 31 -14.78 5.78 10.23
CA THR A 31 -14.08 4.83 9.35
C THR A 31 -12.68 4.51 9.89
N SER A 32 -12.01 5.46 10.56
CA SER A 32 -10.65 5.27 11.07
C SER A 32 -10.56 4.31 12.27
N GLY A 33 -11.50 4.39 13.19
CA GLY A 33 -11.58 3.50 14.36
C GLY A 33 -11.92 2.06 13.94
N ASN A 34 -12.87 1.91 13.01
CA ASN A 34 -13.20 0.62 12.40
C ASN A 34 -11.99 0.04 11.64
N TYR A 35 -11.29 0.86 10.85
CA TYR A 35 -10.11 0.43 10.11
C TYR A 35 -9.00 -0.12 11.02
N PHE A 36 -8.71 0.51 12.15
CA PHE A 36 -7.68 0.03 13.07
C PHE A 36 -7.97 -1.38 13.58
N GLU A 37 -9.20 -1.65 14.03
CA GLU A 37 -9.58 -2.98 14.51
C GLU A 37 -9.56 -4.01 13.37
N MET A 38 -10.03 -3.68 12.17
CA MET A 38 -9.91 -4.55 10.99
C MET A 38 -8.44 -4.90 10.69
N ALA A 39 -7.54 -3.91 10.73
CA ALA A 39 -6.12 -4.10 10.44
C ALA A 39 -5.44 -4.93 11.53
N ARG A 40 -5.82 -4.73 12.79
CA ARG A 40 -5.35 -5.49 13.94
C ARG A 40 -5.80 -6.95 13.89
N GLU A 41 -7.05 -7.20 13.53
CA GLU A 41 -7.55 -8.56 13.28
C GLU A 41 -6.79 -9.25 12.15
N TRP A 42 -6.55 -8.53 11.05
CA TRP A 42 -5.82 -9.06 9.91
C TRP A 42 -4.39 -9.49 10.28
N ILE A 43 -3.64 -8.68 11.02
CA ILE A 43 -2.27 -9.05 11.42
C ILE A 43 -2.25 -10.19 12.45
N ASN A 44 -3.28 -10.28 13.31
CA ASN A 44 -3.46 -11.41 14.22
C ASN A 44 -3.78 -12.70 13.45
N LEU A 45 -4.64 -12.63 12.43
CA LEU A 45 -4.93 -13.75 11.54
C LEU A 45 -3.66 -14.20 10.80
N PHE A 46 -2.89 -13.25 10.24
CA PHE A 46 -1.61 -13.54 9.59
C PHE A 46 -0.67 -14.30 10.54
N THR A 47 -0.50 -13.82 11.77
CA THR A 47 0.41 -14.46 12.74
C THR A 47 -0.16 -15.72 13.41
N SER A 48 -1.45 -16.03 13.22
CA SER A 48 -2.08 -17.23 13.78
C SER A 48 -1.52 -18.52 13.15
N LEU A 49 -1.14 -18.45 11.87
CA LEU A 49 -0.53 -19.54 11.10
C LEU A 49 0.89 -19.92 11.58
N ARG A 50 1.50 -19.15 12.49
CA ARG A 50 2.83 -19.46 13.05
C ARG A 50 2.89 -20.83 13.77
N ARG A 51 1.75 -21.35 14.22
CA ARG A 51 1.67 -22.59 15.03
C ARG A 51 1.73 -23.86 14.19
N THR A 52 1.54 -23.76 12.87
CA THR A 52 1.67 -24.89 11.95
C THR A 52 3.09 -24.91 11.38
N SER A 53 3.83 -25.99 11.65
CA SER A 53 5.29 -26.13 11.41
C SER A 53 5.72 -25.97 9.94
N ILE A 54 4.77 -26.00 9.00
CA ILE A 54 5.01 -25.93 7.55
C ILE A 54 5.11 -24.47 7.05
N HIS A 55 4.66 -23.48 7.82
CA HIS A 55 4.44 -22.11 7.33
C HIS A 55 5.37 -21.06 7.96
N SER A 56 6.67 -21.24 7.77
CA SER A 56 7.73 -20.33 8.29
C SER A 56 7.58 -18.86 7.86
N GLY A 57 6.79 -18.58 6.83
CA GLY A 57 6.48 -17.24 6.31
C GLY A 57 5.42 -16.44 7.08
N TYR A 58 4.71 -17.05 8.03
CA TYR A 58 3.60 -16.40 8.77
C TYR A 58 3.92 -16.15 10.25
N LYS A 59 5.21 -16.09 10.59
CA LYS A 59 5.71 -15.79 11.93
C LYS A 59 5.74 -14.28 12.19
N ARG A 60 5.81 -13.89 13.46
CA ARG A 60 5.96 -12.48 13.85
C ARG A 60 7.19 -11.81 13.20
N ALA A 61 8.29 -12.55 13.06
CA ALA A 61 9.51 -12.07 12.39
C ALA A 61 9.32 -11.84 10.87
N ALA A 62 8.23 -12.31 10.26
CA ALA A 62 7.89 -12.05 8.87
C ALA A 62 6.97 -10.83 8.70
N VAL A 63 6.55 -10.18 9.79
CA VAL A 63 5.82 -8.91 9.73
C VAL A 63 6.77 -7.83 9.26
N THR A 64 6.51 -7.30 8.06
CA THR A 64 7.36 -6.27 7.45
C THR A 64 7.04 -4.88 8.01
N PRO A 65 7.94 -3.89 7.84
CA PRO A 65 7.66 -2.51 8.18
C PRO A 65 6.38 -1.97 7.54
N TYR A 66 6.07 -2.36 6.29
CA TYR A 66 4.83 -1.95 5.63
C TYR A 66 3.58 -2.51 6.31
N MET A 67 3.62 -3.75 6.79
CA MET A 67 2.52 -4.34 7.56
C MET A 67 2.35 -3.63 8.91
N HIS A 68 3.45 -3.27 9.58
CA HIS A 68 3.40 -2.48 10.80
C HIS A 68 2.77 -1.10 10.56
N SER A 69 3.22 -0.39 9.52
CA SER A 69 2.68 0.91 9.13
C SER A 69 1.20 0.85 8.76
N LEU A 70 0.79 -0.21 8.05
CA LEU A 70 -0.61 -0.46 7.71
C LEU A 70 -1.51 -0.50 8.96
N VAL A 71 -1.06 -1.17 10.02
CA VAL A 71 -1.87 -1.35 11.24
C VAL A 71 -1.82 -0.13 12.15
N TYR A 72 -0.64 0.46 12.38
CA TYR A 72 -0.46 1.46 13.45
C TYR A 72 -0.30 2.90 12.95
N HIS A 73 0.08 3.11 11.69
CA HIS A 73 0.29 4.45 11.16
C HIS A 73 -0.84 4.88 10.24
N VAL A 74 -1.31 4.05 9.31
CA VAL A 74 -2.42 4.38 8.42
C VAL A 74 -3.66 4.90 9.16
N PRO A 75 -4.17 4.27 10.25
CA PRO A 75 -5.33 4.82 10.96
C PRO A 75 -5.09 6.23 11.50
N ARG A 76 -3.87 6.51 11.99
CA ARG A 76 -3.48 7.85 12.45
C ARG A 76 -3.45 8.86 11.30
N PHE A 77 -2.93 8.48 10.14
CA PHE A 77 -2.95 9.34 8.96
C PHE A 77 -4.38 9.60 8.47
N MET A 78 -5.27 8.60 8.51
CA MET A 78 -6.70 8.79 8.20
C MET A 78 -7.37 9.76 9.17
N GLN A 79 -7.06 9.69 10.46
CA GLN A 79 -7.58 10.65 11.46
C GLN A 79 -7.11 12.08 11.20
N LEU A 80 -5.84 12.26 10.84
CA LEU A 80 -5.24 13.58 10.64
C LEU A 80 -5.61 14.21 9.30
N TYR A 81 -5.71 13.40 8.24
CA TYR A 81 -5.78 13.88 6.86
C TYR A 81 -6.96 13.32 6.05
N GLN A 82 -7.88 12.58 6.68
CA GLN A 82 -9.08 11.98 6.07
C GLN A 82 -8.83 10.91 4.98
N SER A 83 -7.64 10.87 4.38
CA SER A 83 -7.22 9.84 3.44
C SER A 83 -5.69 9.75 3.36
N VAL A 84 -5.18 8.58 2.99
CA VAL A 84 -3.75 8.37 2.67
C VAL A 84 -3.49 8.49 1.16
N LYS A 85 -4.54 8.36 0.33
CA LYS A 85 -4.41 8.30 -1.14
C LYS A 85 -3.77 9.55 -1.75
N VAL A 86 -4.08 10.72 -1.18
CA VAL A 86 -3.54 12.01 -1.64
C VAL A 86 -2.02 12.13 -1.45
N PHE A 87 -1.42 11.30 -0.58
CA PHE A 87 0.02 11.29 -0.31
C PHE A 87 0.76 10.17 -1.04
N THR A 88 0.12 9.50 -2.00
CA THR A 88 0.77 8.42 -2.75
C THR A 88 1.77 8.97 -3.77
N GLY A 89 2.90 8.28 -3.94
CA GLY A 89 3.91 8.61 -4.94
C GLY A 89 3.53 8.26 -6.38
N GLN A 90 2.28 7.85 -6.65
CA GLN A 90 1.87 7.32 -7.96
C GLN A 90 2.04 8.35 -9.08
N GLY A 91 1.78 9.64 -8.80
CA GLY A 91 2.01 10.72 -9.77
C GLY A 91 3.49 10.90 -10.10
N VAL A 92 4.37 10.81 -9.10
CA VAL A 92 5.82 10.93 -9.29
C VAL A 92 6.37 9.78 -10.12
N GLU A 93 5.94 8.54 -9.85
CA GLU A 93 6.34 7.39 -10.67
C GLU A 93 5.84 7.50 -12.10
N LYS A 94 4.63 8.05 -12.30
CA LYS A 94 4.13 8.32 -13.65
C LYS A 94 4.96 9.37 -14.37
N ASN A 95 5.41 10.41 -13.68
CA ASN A 95 6.30 11.42 -14.23
C ASN A 95 7.65 10.81 -14.63
N ASN A 96 8.19 9.87 -13.84
CA ASN A 96 9.39 9.12 -14.19
C ASN A 96 9.22 8.30 -15.49
N ASP A 97 8.09 7.62 -15.65
CA ASP A 97 7.76 6.89 -16.89
C ASP A 97 7.75 7.81 -18.11
N VAL A 98 7.14 9.00 -17.97
CA VAL A 98 7.05 10.00 -19.04
C VAL A 98 8.45 10.55 -19.36
N ALA A 99 9.21 10.95 -18.35
CA ALA A 99 10.57 11.44 -18.51
C ALA A 99 11.45 10.43 -19.25
N ARG A 100 11.37 9.15 -18.87
CA ARG A 100 12.08 8.06 -19.55
C ARG A 100 11.67 7.93 -21.01
N SER A 101 10.37 7.99 -21.31
CA SER A 101 9.85 7.92 -22.68
C SER A 101 10.38 9.06 -23.56
N VAL A 102 10.45 10.27 -23.01
CA VAL A 102 10.95 11.47 -23.70
C VAL A 102 12.42 11.32 -24.06
N ILE A 103 13.25 10.94 -23.09
CA ILE A 103 14.70 10.74 -23.31
C ILE A 103 14.94 9.67 -24.37
N LEU A 104 14.16 8.58 -24.37
CA LEU A 104 14.37 7.46 -25.28
C LEU A 104 13.83 7.70 -26.70
N ARG A 105 12.72 8.43 -26.85
CA ARG A 105 11.96 8.48 -28.11
C ARG A 105 11.83 9.87 -28.74
N LYS A 106 11.97 10.94 -27.95
CA LYS A 106 11.63 12.31 -28.38
C LYS A 106 12.81 13.29 -28.29
N SER A 107 13.78 13.03 -27.42
CA SER A 107 14.97 13.86 -27.23
C SER A 107 16.01 13.60 -28.33
N ASN A 108 16.68 14.67 -28.77
CA ASN A 108 17.88 14.57 -29.62
C ASN A 108 19.17 14.34 -28.80
N LYS A 109 19.04 14.20 -27.47
CA LYS A 109 20.09 13.92 -26.48
C LYS A 109 21.16 14.99 -26.32
N LYS A 110 20.96 16.20 -26.87
CA LYS A 110 21.87 17.34 -26.64
C LYS A 110 21.68 17.96 -25.26
N ASN A 111 20.44 18.03 -24.77
CA ASN A 111 20.12 18.44 -23.41
C ASN A 111 18.85 17.71 -22.90
N PRO A 112 18.96 16.42 -22.55
CA PRO A 112 17.80 15.59 -22.21
C PRO A 112 17.06 16.06 -20.96
N ALA A 113 17.73 16.71 -20.02
CA ALA A 113 17.09 17.29 -18.84
C ALA A 113 16.17 18.46 -19.20
N SER A 114 16.66 19.38 -20.05
CA SER A 114 15.84 20.47 -20.58
C SER A 114 14.65 19.93 -21.40
N ASP A 115 14.86 18.89 -22.19
CA ASP A 115 13.80 18.28 -23.01
C ASP A 115 12.66 17.72 -22.13
N VAL A 116 12.99 17.09 -20.99
CA VAL A 116 12.00 16.59 -20.02
C VAL A 116 11.26 17.74 -19.33
N LEU A 117 11.99 18.76 -18.85
CA LEU A 117 11.39 19.88 -18.13
C LEU A 117 10.45 20.72 -19.00
N GLN A 118 10.78 20.91 -20.29
CA GLN A 118 9.93 21.68 -21.22
C GLN A 118 8.58 21.03 -21.51
N LEU A 119 8.40 19.73 -21.22
CA LEU A 119 7.13 19.04 -21.38
C LEU A 119 6.15 19.30 -20.24
N GLU A 120 6.62 19.70 -19.06
CA GLU A 120 5.74 20.05 -17.93
C GLU A 120 5.04 21.42 -18.14
N PHE A 121 5.52 22.23 -19.08
CA PHE A 121 5.00 23.58 -19.40
C PHE A 121 4.12 23.63 -20.67
N ARG A 122 3.74 22.48 -21.25
CA ARG A 122 2.86 22.39 -22.42
C ARG A 122 1.47 21.89 -22.04
#